data_AF-X1IHT0-F1
#
_entry.id   AF-X1IHT0-F1
#
_cell.length_a   1.000
_cell.length_b   1.000
_cell.length_c   1.000
_cell.angle_alpha   90.00
_cell.angle_beta   90.00
_cell.angle_gamma   90.00
#
_symmetry.space_group_name_H-M   'P 1'
#
loop_
_entity.id
_entity.type
_entity.pdbx_description
1 polymer ?
#
loop_
_entity_poly.entity_id
_entity_poly.type
_entity_poly.pdbx_seq_one_letter_code
_entity_poly.pdbx_strand_id
1 'polypeptide(L)'
;SEDSKGIKEAQDELIAAGGGRNVVAGLIAIIDEKENRVRKPASVYAAMTVLGEMRAIEAVDVLVGHIGFPHVYEGEPMPIFGGMGMMHDGLKGIERAYPAVRPLIQIGEPCIGEVLRKLSRSDQRGERMACLGVLLGLRDQPLVVEMLKEAIENESDSIKRDRLQRGLNRLVRDIDY
;
A
#
# COMPACT_ATOMS: atom_id res chain seq x y z
N SER A 1 8.11 1.20 20.70
CA SER A 1 6.90 1.66 21.41
C SER A 1 6.10 0.44 21.83
N GLU A 2 5.08 0.60 22.67
CA GLU A 2 4.13 -0.48 23.01
C GLU A 2 3.49 -1.08 21.73
N ASP A 3 3.27 -0.26 20.70
CA ASP A 3 2.78 -0.74 19.39
C ASP A 3 3.73 -1.73 18.71
N SER A 4 5.05 -1.49 18.76
CA SER A 4 6.03 -2.41 18.18
C SER A 4 6.06 -3.76 18.90
N LYS A 5 5.70 -3.77 20.20
CA LYS A 5 5.63 -4.98 21.00
C LYS A 5 4.34 -5.75 20.71
N GLY A 6 3.20 -5.06 20.62
CA GLY A 6 1.92 -5.67 20.24
C GLY A 6 1.90 -6.22 18.80
N ILE A 7 2.57 -5.56 17.86
CA ILE A 7 2.75 -6.09 16.50
C ILE A 7 3.56 -7.39 16.53
N LYS A 8 4.68 -7.41 17.26
CA LYS A 8 5.56 -8.58 17.34
C LYS A 8 4.88 -9.78 18.02
N GLU A 9 4.15 -9.55 19.11
CA GLU A 9 3.40 -10.60 19.80
C GLU A 9 2.30 -11.21 18.90
N ALA A 10 1.58 -10.37 18.15
CA ALA A 10 0.61 -10.85 17.17
C ALA A 10 1.26 -11.63 16.01
N GLN A 11 2.44 -11.21 15.55
CA GLN A 11 3.20 -11.95 14.53
C GLN A 11 3.61 -13.34 15.01
N ASP A 12 4.15 -13.44 16.23
CA ASP A 12 4.64 -14.69 16.81
C ASP A 12 3.49 -15.69 17.03
N GLU A 13 2.31 -15.23 17.48
CA GLU A 13 1.11 -16.08 17.61
C GLU A 13 0.60 -16.62 16.28
N LEU A 14 0.61 -15.80 15.22
CA LEU A 14 0.11 -16.19 13.90
C LEU A 14 1.02 -17.19 13.20
N ILE A 15 2.33 -17.06 13.38
CA ILE A 15 3.33 -17.98 12.81
C ILE A 15 3.30 -19.34 13.52
N ALA A 16 3.07 -19.36 14.84
CA ALA A 16 2.99 -20.60 15.61
C ALA A 16 1.76 -21.47 15.28
N ALA A 17 0.70 -20.89 14.70
CA ALA A 17 -0.62 -21.53 14.58
C ALA A 17 -0.87 -22.32 13.27
N GLY A 18 0.01 -22.32 12.25
CA GLY A 18 -0.33 -23.01 10.99
C GLY A 18 0.81 -23.34 10.01
N GLY A 19 0.66 -24.46 9.30
CA GLY A 19 1.46 -24.76 8.10
C GLY A 19 1.17 -23.76 6.97
N GLY A 20 2.20 -23.34 6.23
CA GLY A 20 2.27 -22.07 5.50
C GLY A 20 1.11 -21.65 4.58
N ARG A 21 0.34 -22.58 3.97
CA ARG A 21 -0.86 -22.21 3.18
C ARG A 21 -2.07 -21.83 4.02
N ASN A 22 -2.22 -22.42 5.21
CA ASN A 22 -3.31 -22.10 6.13
C ASN A 22 -3.06 -20.74 6.80
N VAL A 23 -1.78 -20.35 6.93
CA VAL A 23 -1.37 -19.05 7.49
C VAL A 23 -1.78 -17.92 6.56
N VAL A 24 -1.45 -17.96 5.27
CA VAL A 24 -1.80 -16.88 4.31
C VAL A 24 -3.31 -16.62 4.30
N ALA A 25 -4.13 -17.67 4.22
CA ALA A 25 -5.58 -17.53 4.23
C ALA A 25 -6.11 -16.92 5.55
N GLY A 26 -5.56 -17.33 6.70
CA GLY A 26 -5.91 -16.75 7.99
C GLY A 26 -5.54 -15.27 8.11
N LEU A 27 -4.37 -14.89 7.61
CA LEU A 27 -3.91 -13.50 7.59
C LEU A 27 -4.78 -12.61 6.67
N ILE A 28 -5.15 -13.13 5.49
CA ILE A 28 -6.09 -12.45 4.59
C ILE A 28 -7.44 -12.23 5.28
N ALA A 29 -7.97 -13.25 5.98
CA ALA A 29 -9.23 -13.14 6.71
C ALA A 29 -9.17 -12.08 7.84
N ILE A 30 -8.04 -11.98 8.55
CA ILE A 30 -7.85 -10.95 9.57
C ILE A 30 -7.96 -9.54 8.97
N ILE A 31 -7.38 -9.32 7.79
CA ILE A 31 -7.39 -8.02 7.10
C ILE A 31 -8.77 -7.70 6.55
N ASP A 32 -9.42 -8.66 5.90
CA ASP A 32 -10.68 -8.41 5.20
C ASP A 32 -11.87 -8.20 6.16
N GLU A 33 -11.80 -8.79 7.36
CA GLU A 33 -12.78 -8.60 8.43
C GLU A 33 -12.89 -7.11 8.81
N LYS A 34 -14.02 -6.50 8.44
CA LYS A 34 -14.25 -5.05 8.58
C LYS A 34 -14.17 -4.60 10.04
N GLU A 35 -14.64 -5.43 10.96
CA GLU A 35 -14.66 -5.12 12.38
C GLU A 35 -13.25 -5.05 12.98
N ASN A 36 -12.32 -5.89 12.48
CA ASN A 36 -10.93 -5.89 12.93
C ASN A 36 -10.21 -4.57 12.63
N ARG A 37 -10.62 -3.84 11.59
CA ARG A 37 -10.00 -2.55 11.24
C ARG A 37 -10.24 -1.48 12.30
N VAL A 38 -11.36 -1.56 13.00
CA VAL A 38 -11.72 -0.62 14.07
C VAL A 38 -11.29 -1.16 15.43
N ARG A 39 -11.52 -2.45 15.69
CA ARG A 39 -11.31 -3.04 17.02
C ARG A 39 -9.91 -3.60 17.23
N LYS A 40 -9.23 -4.00 16.16
CA LYS A 40 -7.92 -4.68 16.20
C LYS A 40 -6.97 -4.15 15.10
N PRO A 41 -6.79 -2.83 14.95
CA PRO A 41 -5.96 -2.27 13.88
C PRO A 41 -4.52 -2.79 13.92
N ALA A 42 -3.96 -3.02 15.12
CA ALA A 42 -2.63 -3.60 15.29
C ALA A 42 -2.53 -5.01 14.68
N SER A 43 -3.54 -5.88 14.86
CA SER A 43 -3.57 -7.22 14.26
C SER A 43 -3.68 -7.17 12.75
N VAL A 44 -4.44 -6.22 12.20
CA VAL A 44 -4.53 -6.00 10.75
C VAL A 44 -3.16 -5.59 10.19
N TYR A 45 -2.45 -4.66 10.83
CA TYR A 45 -1.12 -4.23 10.37
C TYR A 45 -0.08 -5.35 10.49
N ALA A 46 -0.10 -6.09 11.60
CA ALA A 46 0.76 -7.26 11.77
C ALA A 46 0.51 -8.28 10.65
N ALA A 47 -0.75 -8.56 10.32
CA ALA A 47 -1.10 -9.49 9.25
C ALA A 47 -0.61 -9.01 7.88
N MET A 48 -0.80 -7.73 7.54
CA MET A 48 -0.26 -7.15 6.30
C MET A 48 1.26 -7.29 6.23
N THR A 49 1.95 -7.02 7.34
CA THR A 49 3.41 -7.10 7.43
C THR A 49 3.92 -8.52 7.18
N VAL A 50 3.32 -9.51 7.84
CA VAL A 50 3.69 -10.92 7.66
C VAL A 50 3.45 -11.38 6.22
N LEU A 51 2.33 -10.99 5.61
CA LEU A 51 2.05 -11.31 4.20
C LEU A 51 3.11 -10.72 3.24
N GLY A 52 3.58 -9.51 3.53
CA GLY A 52 4.70 -8.87 2.81
C GLY A 52 6.01 -9.65 2.96
N GLU A 53 6.38 -9.99 4.19
CA GLU A 53 7.60 -10.78 4.50
C GLU A 53 7.58 -12.16 3.85
N MET A 54 6.41 -12.81 3.81
CA MET A 54 6.18 -14.08 3.12
C MET A 54 6.15 -13.94 1.59
N ARG A 55 6.08 -12.72 1.06
CA ARG A 55 5.86 -12.43 -0.37
C ARG A 55 4.62 -13.13 -0.92
N ALA A 56 3.52 -13.13 -0.15
CA ALA A 56 2.29 -13.84 -0.49
C ALA A 56 1.56 -13.15 -1.65
N ILE A 57 1.73 -13.67 -2.88
CA ILE A 57 1.11 -13.13 -4.10
C ILE A 57 -0.43 -13.20 -4.01
N GLU A 58 -0.95 -14.22 -3.34
CA GLU A 58 -2.38 -14.42 -3.12
C GLU A 58 -3.03 -13.30 -2.30
N ALA A 59 -2.24 -12.51 -1.56
CA ALA A 59 -2.72 -11.39 -0.76
C ALA A 59 -2.75 -10.05 -1.51
N VAL A 60 -2.28 -9.98 -2.76
CA VAL A 60 -2.18 -8.71 -3.51
C VAL A 60 -3.52 -7.99 -3.55
N ASP A 61 -4.61 -8.68 -3.89
CA ASP A 61 -5.93 -8.05 -4.04
C ASP A 61 -6.43 -7.47 -2.71
N VAL A 62 -6.27 -8.21 -1.60
CA VAL A 62 -6.70 -7.71 -0.28
C VAL A 62 -5.85 -6.51 0.14
N LEU A 63 -4.53 -6.55 -0.08
CA LEU A 63 -3.63 -5.46 0.28
C LEU A 63 -3.90 -4.20 -0.56
N VAL A 64 -4.10 -4.35 -1.88
CA VAL A 64 -4.48 -3.23 -2.76
C VAL A 64 -5.85 -2.67 -2.40
N GLY A 65 -6.80 -3.52 -2.00
CA GLY A 65 -8.10 -3.10 -1.47
C GLY A 65 -7.98 -2.21 -0.23
N HIS A 66 -6.91 -2.39 0.55
CA HIS A 66 -6.62 -1.65 1.78
C HIS A 66 -5.54 -0.58 1.64
N ILE A 67 -5.06 -0.31 0.43
CA ILE A 67 -3.91 0.58 0.20
C ILE A 67 -4.13 2.02 0.69
N GLY A 68 -5.39 2.45 0.79
CA GLY A 68 -5.79 3.76 1.29
C GLY A 68 -6.03 3.85 2.78
N PHE A 69 -5.94 2.73 3.51
CA PHE A 69 -6.23 2.72 4.94
C PHE A 69 -5.05 3.31 5.71
N PRO A 70 -5.21 4.47 6.35
CA PRO A 70 -4.10 5.11 7.03
C PRO A 70 -3.78 4.39 8.34
N HIS A 71 -2.53 4.44 8.76
CA HIS A 71 -2.16 4.06 10.11
C HIS A 71 -2.82 5.04 11.09
N VAL A 72 -3.58 4.51 12.04
CA VAL A 72 -4.20 5.27 13.14
C VAL A 72 -3.32 5.18 14.38
N TYR A 73 -3.07 6.31 15.06
CA TYR A 73 -2.40 6.40 16.36
C TYR A 73 -3.33 7.17 17.31
N GLU A 74 -3.61 6.61 18.50
CA GLU A 74 -4.54 7.20 19.50
C GLU A 74 -5.93 7.56 18.93
N GLY A 75 -6.41 6.83 17.93
CA GLY A 75 -7.71 7.05 17.29
C GLY A 75 -7.70 8.05 16.13
N GLU A 76 -6.56 8.72 15.87
CA GLU A 76 -6.41 9.68 14.78
C GLU A 76 -5.51 9.15 13.65
N PRO A 77 -5.84 9.40 12.37
CA PRO A 77 -4.96 9.05 11.26
C PRO A 77 -3.61 9.75 11.39
N MET A 78 -2.52 9.01 11.20
CA MET A 78 -1.18 9.58 11.23
C MET A 78 -1.08 10.70 10.17
N PRO A 79 -0.63 11.90 10.54
CA PRO A 79 -0.51 12.99 9.59
C PRO A 79 0.50 12.64 8.51
N ILE A 80 0.06 12.72 7.26
CA ILE A 80 0.97 12.74 6.12
C ILE A 80 1.61 14.13 6.14
N PHE A 81 2.91 14.21 6.46
CA PHE A 81 3.64 15.47 6.40
C PHE A 81 3.69 15.95 4.94
N GLY A 82 2.68 16.73 4.55
CA GLY A 82 2.37 17.10 3.16
C GLY A 82 3.34 18.07 2.49
N GLY A 83 4.54 18.24 3.05
CA GLY A 83 5.60 19.12 2.53
C GLY A 83 6.88 18.41 2.10
N MET A 84 7.03 17.10 2.35
CA MET A 84 8.18 16.34 1.83
C MET A 84 7.84 15.79 0.43
N GLY A 85 8.64 16.13 -0.57
CA GLY A 85 8.54 15.56 -1.91
C GLY A 85 8.65 14.03 -1.89
N MET A 86 8.21 13.38 -2.97
CA MET A 86 8.24 11.91 -3.13
C MET A 86 9.67 11.31 -3.25
N MET A 87 10.74 12.06 -2.95
CA MET A 87 12.11 11.54 -2.93
C MET A 87 12.41 10.85 -1.60
N HIS A 88 13.06 9.68 -1.64
CA HIS A 88 13.51 8.73 -0.58
C HIS A 88 12.98 8.89 0.87
N ASP A 89 13.04 10.08 1.48
CA ASP A 89 12.42 10.39 2.76
C ASP A 89 10.89 10.41 2.69
N GLY A 90 10.31 10.80 1.55
CA GLY A 90 8.87 10.78 1.28
C GLY A 90 8.28 9.36 1.22
N LEU A 91 9.01 8.40 0.65
CA LEU A 91 8.55 7.00 0.58
C LEU A 91 8.44 6.38 1.99
N LYS A 92 9.44 6.61 2.85
CA LYS A 92 9.38 6.19 4.26
C LYS A 92 8.19 6.81 5.00
N GLY A 93 7.86 8.06 4.70
CA GLY A 93 6.66 8.72 5.23
C GLY A 93 5.37 8.02 4.77
N ILE A 94 5.29 7.65 3.49
CA ILE A 94 4.14 6.94 2.92
C ILE A 94 4.02 5.53 3.47
N GLU A 95 5.12 4.78 3.61
CA GLU A 95 5.12 3.44 4.22
C GLU A 95 4.61 3.47 5.67
N ARG A 96 4.95 4.52 6.43
CA ARG A 96 4.44 4.70 7.80
C ARG A 96 2.97 5.08 7.83
N ALA A 97 2.55 5.95 6.90
CA ALA A 97 1.18 6.42 6.83
C ALA A 97 0.21 5.36 6.28
N TYR A 98 0.67 4.46 5.41
CA TYR A 98 -0.16 3.46 4.72
C TYR A 98 0.43 2.06 4.88
N PRO A 99 -0.06 1.26 5.85
CA PRO A 99 0.52 -0.02 6.23
C PRO A 99 0.60 -1.07 5.13
N ALA A 100 -0.23 -0.97 4.08
CA ALA A 100 -0.19 -1.89 2.94
C ALA A 100 0.93 -1.58 1.93
N VAL A 101 1.54 -0.39 1.96
CA VAL A 101 2.54 0.02 0.96
C VAL A 101 3.79 -0.84 1.03
N ARG A 102 4.42 -0.95 2.20
CA ARG A 102 5.64 -1.74 2.36
C ARG A 102 5.43 -3.23 2.05
N PRO A 103 4.35 -3.90 2.52
CA PRO A 103 4.04 -5.27 2.14
C PRO A 103 3.90 -5.48 0.62
N LEU A 104 3.24 -4.56 -0.08
CA LEU A 104 3.11 -4.63 -1.54
C LEU A 104 4.48 -4.49 -2.23
N ILE A 105 5.35 -3.59 -1.75
CA ILE A 105 6.74 -3.47 -2.24
C ILE A 105 7.52 -4.79 -2.00
N GLN A 106 7.34 -5.42 -0.84
CA GLN A 106 8.00 -6.69 -0.51
C GLN A 106 7.51 -7.86 -1.38
N ILE A 107 6.21 -7.91 -1.70
CA ILE A 107 5.64 -8.89 -2.65
C ILE A 107 6.22 -8.70 -4.05
N GLY A 108 6.41 -7.45 -4.48
CA GLY A 108 7.15 -7.13 -5.70
C GLY A 108 6.26 -6.93 -6.92
N GLU A 109 6.83 -7.22 -8.09
CA GLU A 109 6.23 -6.97 -9.42
C GLU A 109 4.80 -7.51 -9.64
N PRO A 110 4.38 -8.66 -9.07
CA PRO A 110 3.04 -9.18 -9.27
C PRO A 110 1.91 -8.20 -8.89
N CYS A 111 2.17 -7.21 -8.00
CA CYS A 111 1.15 -6.24 -7.61
C CYS A 111 0.98 -5.05 -8.57
N ILE A 112 1.92 -4.82 -9.51
CA ILE A 112 1.95 -3.62 -10.37
C ILE A 112 0.61 -3.41 -11.09
N GLY A 113 0.08 -4.46 -11.71
CA GLY A 113 -1.16 -4.37 -12.48
C GLY A 113 -2.38 -4.02 -11.63
N GLU A 114 -2.46 -4.54 -10.41
CA GLU A 114 -3.55 -4.22 -9.47
C GLU A 114 -3.40 -2.80 -8.90
N VAL A 115 -2.17 -2.38 -8.60
CA VAL A 115 -1.88 -1.02 -8.13
C VAL A 115 -2.25 0.03 -9.19
N LEU A 116 -1.89 -0.20 -10.46
CA LEU A 116 -2.27 0.69 -11.56
C LEU A 116 -3.79 0.73 -11.74
N ARG A 117 -4.48 -0.42 -11.64
CA ARG A 117 -5.95 -0.47 -11.68
C ARG A 117 -6.57 0.30 -10.53
N LYS A 118 -6.06 0.15 -9.30
CA LYS A 118 -6.54 0.90 -8.13
C LYS A 118 -6.31 2.41 -8.30
N LEU A 119 -5.14 2.82 -8.78
CA LEU A 119 -4.82 4.21 -9.10
C LEU A 119 -5.79 4.81 -10.12
N SER A 120 -6.13 4.07 -11.19
CA SER A 120 -7.09 4.52 -12.21
C SER A 120 -8.53 4.65 -11.69
N ARG A 121 -8.87 4.02 -10.56
CA ARG A 121 -10.21 4.02 -9.97
C ARG A 121 -10.36 4.98 -8.78
N SER A 122 -9.25 5.39 -8.18
CA SER A 122 -9.24 6.21 -6.98
C SER A 122 -9.31 7.70 -7.27
N ASP A 123 -10.21 8.41 -6.60
CA ASP A 123 -10.24 9.87 -6.50
C ASP A 123 -9.52 10.38 -5.24
N GLN A 124 -9.42 9.54 -4.21
CA GLN A 124 -8.85 9.87 -2.92
C GLN A 124 -7.35 10.18 -3.03
N ARG A 125 -6.96 11.31 -2.43
CA ARG A 125 -5.55 11.73 -2.42
C ARG A 125 -4.66 10.70 -1.72
N GLY A 126 -5.12 10.12 -0.61
CA GLY A 126 -4.34 9.17 0.17
C GLY A 126 -4.02 7.89 -0.60
N GLU A 127 -5.06 7.24 -1.13
CA GLU A 127 -4.92 6.06 -2.00
C GLU A 127 -4.00 6.31 -3.19
N ARG A 128 -4.15 7.45 -3.86
CA ARG A 128 -3.27 7.82 -4.99
C ARG A 128 -1.81 7.93 -4.55
N MET A 129 -1.53 8.58 -3.42
CA MET A 129 -0.17 8.69 -2.88
C MET A 129 0.40 7.33 -2.52
N ALA A 130 -0.40 6.46 -1.90
CA ALA A 130 0.00 5.10 -1.54
C ALA A 130 0.29 4.24 -2.79
N CYS A 131 -0.55 4.31 -3.82
CA CYS A 131 -0.32 3.62 -5.10
C CYS A 131 0.99 4.09 -5.75
N LEU A 132 1.22 5.40 -5.84
CA LEU A 132 2.46 5.96 -6.38
C LEU A 132 3.68 5.56 -5.52
N GLY A 133 3.54 5.52 -4.20
CA GLY A 133 4.57 5.04 -3.28
C GLY A 133 4.96 3.59 -3.54
N VAL A 134 3.99 2.69 -3.76
CA VAL A 134 4.28 1.30 -4.14
C VAL A 134 5.05 1.24 -5.46
N LEU A 135 4.59 1.95 -6.50
CA LEU A 135 5.27 1.93 -7.81
C LEU A 135 6.71 2.45 -7.71
N LEU A 136 6.93 3.54 -6.98
CA LEU A 136 8.27 4.11 -6.73
C LEU A 136 9.15 3.23 -5.82
N GLY A 137 8.55 2.42 -4.96
CA GLY A 137 9.29 1.43 -4.17
C GLY A 137 9.72 0.20 -4.99
N LEU A 138 9.06 -0.06 -6.11
CA LEU A 138 9.35 -1.20 -7.00
C LEU A 138 10.24 -0.84 -8.19
N ARG A 139 10.26 0.43 -8.58
CA ARG A 139 10.89 0.93 -9.79
C ARG A 139 11.37 2.36 -9.59
N ASP A 140 12.46 2.71 -10.27
CA ASP A 140 12.91 4.09 -10.33
C ASP A 140 11.86 4.98 -11.00
N GLN A 141 11.82 6.24 -10.59
CA GLN A 141 10.83 7.22 -11.05
C GLN A 141 10.69 7.31 -12.58
N PRO A 142 11.77 7.29 -13.40
CA PRO A 142 11.61 7.31 -14.86
C PRO A 142 10.80 6.12 -15.40
N LEU A 143 10.99 4.92 -14.85
CA LEU A 143 10.24 3.73 -15.25
C LEU A 143 8.78 3.85 -14.83
N VAL A 144 8.50 4.39 -13.64
CA VAL A 144 7.12 4.64 -13.20
C VAL A 144 6.42 5.67 -14.09
N VAL A 145 7.15 6.71 -14.54
CA VAL A 145 6.62 7.70 -15.49
C VAL A 145 6.24 7.04 -16.81
N GLU A 146 7.12 6.22 -17.39
CA GLU A 146 6.81 5.52 -18.65
C GLU A 146 5.64 4.54 -18.49
N MET A 147 5.59 3.78 -17.40
CA MET A 147 4.46 2.90 -17.10
C MET A 147 3.13 3.66 -17.00
N LEU A 148 3.12 4.84 -16.40
CA LEU A 148 1.91 5.66 -16.31
C LEU A 148 1.51 6.24 -17.68
N LYS A 149 2.46 6.66 -18.51
CA LYS A 149 2.18 7.10 -19.89
C LYS A 149 1.54 5.97 -20.70
N GLU A 150 2.12 4.78 -20.66
CA GLU A 150 1.57 3.60 -21.34
C GLU A 150 0.16 3.26 -20.83
N ALA A 151 -0.07 3.31 -19.51
CA ALA A 151 -1.38 3.07 -18.93
C ALA A 151 -2.41 4.14 -19.37
N ILE A 152 -2.01 5.40 -19.51
CA ILE A 152 -2.85 6.50 -19.98
C ILE A 152 -3.22 6.31 -21.45
N GLU A 153 -2.27 5.95 -22.29
CA GLU A 153 -2.48 5.72 -23.73
C GLU A 153 -3.45 4.57 -23.99
N ASN A 154 -3.34 3.49 -23.20
CA ASN A 154 -4.18 2.31 -23.32
C ASN A 154 -5.55 2.43 -22.63
N GLU A 155 -5.79 3.48 -21.83
CA GLU A 155 -7.04 3.64 -21.10
C GLU A 155 -8.10 4.35 -21.96
N SER A 156 -9.16 3.62 -22.30
CA SER A 156 -10.30 4.12 -23.08
C SER A 156 -11.25 5.02 -22.28
N ASP A 157 -11.38 4.77 -20.97
CA ASP A 157 -12.28 5.51 -20.07
C ASP A 157 -11.65 6.86 -19.68
N SER A 158 -12.32 7.96 -20.06
CA SER A 158 -11.80 9.31 -19.84
C SER A 158 -11.61 9.66 -18.35
N ILE A 159 -12.45 9.13 -17.46
CA ILE A 159 -12.35 9.38 -16.02
C ILE A 159 -11.15 8.64 -15.44
N LYS A 160 -10.96 7.37 -15.84
CA LYS A 160 -9.78 6.60 -15.41
C LYS A 160 -8.49 7.19 -15.97
N ARG A 161 -8.49 7.62 -17.23
CA ARG A 161 -7.37 8.30 -17.87
C ARG A 161 -6.99 9.58 -17.13
N ASP A 162 -7.97 10.41 -16.77
CA ASP A 162 -7.74 11.62 -15.98
C ASP A 162 -7.14 11.32 -14.59
N ARG A 163 -7.60 10.25 -13.92
CA ARG A 163 -7.03 9.82 -12.63
C ARG A 163 -5.57 9.39 -12.76
N LEU A 164 -5.23 8.62 -13.79
CA LEU A 164 -3.84 8.25 -14.09
C LEU A 164 -3.00 9.50 -14.43
N GLN A 165 -3.53 10.42 -15.24
CA GLN A 165 -2.88 11.68 -15.58
C GLN A 165 -2.58 12.53 -14.33
N ARG A 166 -3.49 12.56 -13.36
CA ARG A 166 -3.25 13.23 -12.07
C ARG A 166 -2.12 12.57 -11.27
N GLY A 167 -2.00 11.23 -11.33
CA GLY A 167 -0.86 10.50 -10.78
C GLY A 167 0.45 10.87 -11.45
N LEU A 168 0.48 10.89 -12.79
CA LEU A 168 1.65 11.28 -13.58
C LEU A 168 2.08 12.73 -13.30
N ASN A 169 1.14 13.68 -13.34
CA ASN A 169 1.41 15.09 -13.07
C ASN A 169 1.99 15.31 -11.67
N ARG A 170 1.62 14.48 -10.70
CA ARG A 170 2.20 14.53 -9.35
C ARG A 170 3.67 14.13 -9.36
N LEU A 171 4.02 13.03 -10.04
CA LEU A 171 5.42 12.59 -10.14
C LEU A 171 6.29 13.60 -10.87
N VAL A 172 5.79 14.22 -11.93
CA VAL A 172 6.55 15.19 -12.72
C VAL A 172 6.75 16.51 -11.97
N ARG A 173 5.75 16.99 -11.21
CA ARG A 173 5.89 18.22 -10.41
C ARG A 173 6.91 18.11 -9.29
N ASP A 174 7.20 16.91 -8.82
CA ASP A 174 8.23 16.67 -7.80
C ASP A 174 9.65 16.59 -8.41
N ILE A 175 9.82 16.77 -9.74
CA ILE A 175 11.13 16.84 -10.45
C ILE A 175 11.69 18.27 -10.52
N ASP A 176 10.81 19.28 -10.47
CA ASP A 176 11.17 20.69 -10.67
C ASP A 176 11.56 21.43 -9.37
N TYR A 177 11.76 20.70 -8.26
CA TYR A 177 12.20 21.20 -6.94
C TYR A 177 13.46 20.47 -6.47
#